data_AF-A0A7S0RE85-F1
#
_entry.id   AF-A0A7S0RE85-F1
#
_cell.length_a   1.000
_cell.length_b   1.000
_cell.length_c   1.000
_cell.angle_alpha   90.00
_cell.angle_beta   90.00
_cell.angle_gamma   90.00
#
_symmetry.space_group_name_H-M   'P 1'
#
loop_
_entity.id
_entity.type
_entity.pdbx_description
1 polymer ?
#
loop_
_entity_poly.entity_id
_entity_poly.type
_entity_poly.pdbx_seq_one_letter_code
_entity_poly.pdbx_strand_id
1 'polypeptide(L)'
;GAPATAIYGVVIWFDVDFSKRCCSANPVTMPTSPHTKATHWVQTLLHLKTPIALVSSGTAPATSTKRVGTSENPATAIVGKISYTQGTRQRNLDITLEYRGVTDQHEGEVEIGMYNL
;
A
#
# COMPACT_ATOMS: atom_id res chain seq x y z
N GLY A 1 14.92 14.07 16.05
CA GLY A 1 13.99 14.14 14.90
C GLY A 1 12.61 13.73 15.36
N ALA A 2 11.57 14.08 14.60
CA ALA A 2 10.22 13.56 14.80
C ALA A 2 10.24 12.01 14.85
N PRO A 3 9.49 11.34 15.75
CA PRO A 3 9.29 9.90 15.64
C PRO A 3 8.76 9.53 14.25
N ALA A 4 9.38 8.54 13.64
CA ALA A 4 9.05 8.06 12.31
C ALA A 4 8.88 6.54 12.32
N THR A 5 7.94 6.04 11.54
CA THR A 5 7.66 4.61 11.38
C THR A 5 8.16 4.15 10.03
N ALA A 6 8.92 3.04 10.01
CA ALA A 6 9.36 2.43 8.75
C ALA A 6 8.19 1.66 8.11
N ILE A 7 7.85 2.02 6.88
CA ILE A 7 6.82 1.36 6.08
C ILE A 7 7.49 0.40 5.09
N TYR A 8 7.13 -0.88 5.16
CA TYR A 8 7.80 -1.95 4.40
C TYR A 8 7.04 -2.39 3.15
N GLY A 9 5.76 -2.01 3.00
CA GLY A 9 4.96 -2.48 1.88
C GLY A 9 3.53 -2.00 1.92
N VAL A 10 2.80 -2.36 0.87
CA VAL A 10 1.35 -2.14 0.74
C VAL A 10 0.67 -3.50 0.81
N VAL A 11 -0.31 -3.63 1.70
CA VAL A 11 -1.15 -4.84 1.79
C VAL A 11 -2.40 -4.62 0.94
N ILE A 12 -2.68 -5.54 0.02
CA ILE A 12 -3.90 -5.55 -0.79
C ILE A 12 -4.74 -6.79 -0.49
N TRP A 13 -6.05 -6.63 -0.58
CA TRP A 13 -7.06 -7.68 -0.39
C TRP A 13 -8.31 -7.35 -1.22
N PHE A 14 -9.29 -8.24 -1.21
CA PHE A 14 -10.55 -8.06 -1.93
C PHE A 14 -11.75 -8.51 -1.11
N ASP A 15 -12.90 -7.89 -1.32
CA ASP A 15 -14.16 -8.38 -0.75
C ASP A 15 -15.10 -8.74 -1.91
N VAL A 16 -15.89 -9.80 -1.74
CA VAL A 16 -16.90 -10.20 -2.73
C VAL A 16 -18.29 -9.92 -2.16
N ASP A 17 -19.04 -9.08 -2.87
CA ASP A 17 -20.41 -8.72 -2.51
C ASP A 17 -21.43 -9.54 -3.32
N PHE A 18 -22.32 -10.23 -2.62
CA PHE A 18 -23.42 -11.03 -3.19
C PHE A 18 -24.78 -10.33 -3.11
N SER A 19 -24.84 -9.13 -2.54
CA SER A 19 -26.09 -8.46 -2.14
C SER A 19 -26.91 -7.89 -3.30
N LYS A 20 -26.28 -7.28 -4.32
CA LYS A 20 -27.03 -6.53 -5.35
C LYS A 20 -27.73 -7.37 -6.41
N ARG A 21 -27.19 -8.54 -6.75
CA ARG A 21 -27.72 -9.39 -7.85
C ARG A 21 -28.32 -10.72 -7.37
N CYS A 22 -27.96 -11.20 -6.18
CA CYS A 22 -28.29 -12.56 -5.75
C CYS A 22 -29.19 -12.60 -4.51
N CYS A 23 -29.05 -11.67 -3.56
CA CYS A 23 -29.82 -11.64 -2.32
C CYS A 23 -30.11 -10.20 -1.84
N SER A 24 -30.98 -9.46 -2.55
CA SER A 24 -31.32 -8.07 -2.20
C SER A 24 -31.96 -7.93 -0.81
N ALA A 25 -32.69 -8.95 -0.35
CA ALA A 25 -33.32 -8.97 0.97
C ALA A 25 -32.34 -9.27 2.12
N ASN A 26 -31.23 -9.96 1.84
CA ASN A 26 -30.22 -10.36 2.83
C ASN A 26 -28.82 -10.20 2.23
N PRO A 27 -28.23 -9.00 2.30
CA PRO A 27 -26.89 -8.74 1.82
C PRO A 27 -25.86 -9.67 2.48
N VAL A 28 -25.01 -10.30 1.67
CA VAL A 28 -23.89 -11.11 2.15
C VAL A 28 -22.62 -10.63 1.46
N THR A 29 -21.58 -10.38 2.25
CA THR A 29 -20.23 -10.07 1.78
C THR A 29 -19.28 -11.12 2.31
N MET A 30 -18.32 -11.53 1.49
CA MET A 30 -17.21 -12.38 1.89
C MET A 30 -15.95 -11.50 1.98
N PRO A 31 -15.63 -10.98 3.19
CA PRO A 31 -14.48 -10.12 3.36
C PRO A 31 -13.17 -10.92 3.42
N THR A 32 -12.08 -10.34 2.92
CA THR A 32 -10.71 -10.87 3.14
C THR A 32 -9.78 -9.87 3.82
N SER A 33 -10.33 -8.76 4.33
CA SER A 33 -9.61 -7.73 5.07
C SER A 33 -8.82 -8.28 6.27
N PRO A 34 -7.61 -7.78 6.54
CA PRO A 34 -6.84 -8.14 7.74
C PRO A 34 -7.52 -7.73 9.05
N HIS A 35 -8.56 -6.89 8.98
CA HIS A 35 -9.37 -6.47 10.13
C HIS A 35 -10.57 -7.39 10.41
N THR A 36 -10.72 -8.47 9.63
CA THR A 36 -11.80 -9.45 9.77
C THR A 36 -11.25 -10.84 10.07
N LYS A 37 -12.14 -11.83 10.26
CA LYS A 37 -11.72 -13.21 10.51
C LYS A 37 -10.89 -13.73 9.34
N ALA A 38 -9.73 -14.32 9.65
CA ALA A 38 -8.83 -14.86 8.64
C ALA A 38 -9.53 -15.86 7.72
N THR A 39 -9.20 -15.77 6.43
CA THR A 39 -9.63 -16.69 5.39
C THR A 39 -8.40 -17.38 4.77
N HIS A 40 -8.60 -18.43 3.98
CA HIS A 40 -7.51 -19.11 3.29
C HIS A 40 -6.86 -18.24 2.19
N TRP A 41 -7.51 -17.15 1.75
CA TRP A 41 -6.95 -16.21 0.78
C TRP A 41 -5.83 -15.35 1.34
N VAL A 42 -5.73 -15.22 2.68
CA VAL A 42 -4.82 -14.29 3.36
C VAL A 42 -4.90 -12.88 2.75
N GLN A 43 -3.80 -12.13 2.78
CA GLN A 43 -3.63 -10.89 2.02
C GLN A 43 -2.34 -10.95 1.21
N THR A 44 -2.24 -10.11 0.19
CA THR A 44 -1.01 -9.98 -0.60
C THR A 44 -0.21 -8.78 -0.13
N LEU A 45 1.06 -8.99 0.23
CA LEU A 45 1.99 -7.94 0.62
C LEU A 45 2.91 -7.55 -0.56
N LEU A 46 2.75 -6.32 -1.04
CA LEU A 46 3.62 -5.69 -2.03
C LEU A 46 4.76 -4.98 -1.29
N HIS A 47 5.92 -5.64 -1.16
CA HIS A 47 7.08 -5.10 -0.45
C HIS A 47 7.70 -3.92 -1.18
N LEU A 48 7.95 -2.80 -0.49
CA LEU A 48 8.77 -1.72 -1.03
C LEU A 48 10.22 -2.20 -1.19
N LYS A 49 10.94 -1.70 -2.20
CA LYS A 49 12.37 -2.01 -2.39
C LYS A 49 13.20 -1.56 -1.20
N THR A 50 12.90 -0.37 -0.67
CA THR A 50 13.47 0.16 0.56
C THR A 50 12.35 0.69 1.46
N PRO A 51 12.45 0.52 2.80
CA PRO A 51 11.43 1.06 3.69
C PRO A 51 11.37 2.59 3.62
N ILE A 52 10.16 3.14 3.59
CA ILE A 52 9.93 4.59 3.66
C ILE A 52 9.62 4.96 5.10
N ALA A 53 10.42 5.84 5.70
CA ALA A 53 10.11 6.44 6.99
C ALA A 53 8.96 7.44 6.83
N LEU A 54 7.88 7.24 7.59
CA LEU A 54 6.70 8.10 7.63
C LEU A 54 6.60 8.81 8.98
N VAL A 55 6.22 10.09 8.98
CA VAL A 55 5.97 10.86 10.21
C VAL A 55 4.88 10.18 11.04
N SER A 56 5.11 9.99 12.35
CA SER A 56 4.07 9.50 13.26
C SER A 56 2.96 10.53 13.43
N SER A 57 1.71 10.07 13.43
CA SER A 57 0.52 10.93 13.58
C SER A 57 0.65 11.92 14.74
N GLY A 58 0.31 13.19 14.48
CA GLY A 58 0.39 14.27 15.46
C GLY A 58 1.76 14.95 15.61
N THR A 59 2.75 14.56 14.80
CA THR A 59 4.08 15.20 14.82
C THR A 59 4.28 16.12 13.63
N ALA A 60 4.85 17.30 13.85
CA ALA A 60 5.22 18.19 12.76
C ALA A 60 6.37 17.58 11.91
N PRO A 61 6.32 17.69 10.58
CA PRO A 61 7.41 17.23 9.72
C PRO A 61 8.70 18.01 10.04
N ALA A 62 9.81 17.29 10.12
CA ALA A 62 11.11 17.92 10.30
C ALA A 62 11.52 18.64 9.01
N THR A 63 11.93 19.89 9.10
CA THR A 63 12.48 20.62 7.95
C THR A 63 13.90 20.12 7.69
N SER A 64 14.06 19.32 6.64
CA SER A 64 15.33 18.69 6.28
C SER A 64 15.54 18.74 4.78
N THR A 65 16.79 18.92 4.35
CA THR A 65 17.20 18.90 2.93
C THR A 65 17.62 17.51 2.46
N LYS A 66 17.54 16.50 3.34
CA LYS A 66 17.88 15.11 3.03
C LYS A 66 16.81 14.46 2.15
N ARG A 67 17.11 13.28 1.60
CA ARG A 67 16.15 12.50 0.79
C ARG A 67 14.88 12.23 1.59
N VAL A 68 13.72 12.55 1.01
CA VAL A 68 12.40 12.27 1.58
C VAL A 68 12.21 10.75 1.78
N GLY A 69 11.60 10.38 2.90
CA GLY A 69 11.36 8.98 3.28
C GLY A 69 12.50 8.35 4.07
N THR A 70 13.48 9.14 4.53
CA THR A 70 14.54 8.70 5.45
C THR A 70 14.17 9.06 6.89
N SER A 71 14.85 8.48 7.89
CA SER A 71 14.65 8.88 9.29
C SER A 71 15.00 10.35 9.57
N GLU A 72 15.87 10.95 8.76
CA GLU A 72 16.27 12.36 8.84
C GLU A 72 15.32 13.30 8.09
N ASN A 73 14.57 12.80 7.11
CA ASN A 73 13.51 13.54 6.42
C ASN A 73 12.30 12.60 6.15
N PRO A 74 11.52 12.26 7.18
CA PRO A 74 10.40 11.34 7.03
C PRO A 74 9.31 11.94 6.14
N ALA A 75 8.68 11.10 5.32
CA ALA A 75 7.57 11.49 4.47
C ALA A 75 6.30 11.76 5.30
N THR A 76 5.48 12.73 4.89
CA THR A 76 4.13 12.95 5.45
C THR A 76 3.09 12.03 4.81
N ALA A 77 3.32 11.61 3.56
CA ALA A 77 2.48 10.64 2.87
C ALA A 77 3.30 9.77 1.91
N ILE A 78 2.74 8.61 1.55
CA ILE A 78 3.19 7.81 0.40
C ILE A 78 2.11 7.96 -0.68
N VAL A 79 2.52 8.42 -1.85
CA VAL A 79 1.64 8.53 -3.02
C VAL A 79 2.11 7.56 -4.09
N GLY A 80 1.18 7.05 -4.88
CA GLY A 80 1.51 6.04 -5.86
C GLY A 80 0.32 5.55 -6.66
N LYS A 81 0.60 4.57 -7.51
CA LYS A 81 -0.36 3.92 -8.40
C LYS A 81 -0.11 2.43 -8.37
N ILE A 82 -1.19 1.68 -8.16
CA ILE A 82 -1.21 0.23 -8.33
C ILE A 82 -1.87 -0.05 -9.68
N SER A 83 -1.28 -0.92 -10.46
CA SER A 83 -1.83 -1.39 -11.72
C SER A 83 -1.62 -2.90 -11.84
N TYR A 84 -2.50 -3.58 -12.54
CA TYR A 84 -2.36 -5.02 -12.77
C TYR A 84 -2.69 -5.38 -14.21
N THR A 85 -2.03 -6.43 -14.71
CA THR A 85 -2.33 -7.05 -16.00
C THR A 85 -2.33 -8.58 -15.85
N GLN A 86 -3.02 -9.27 -16.74
CA GLN A 86 -2.85 -10.72 -16.86
C GLN A 86 -1.41 -10.99 -17.32
N GLY A 87 -0.70 -11.86 -16.62
CA GLY A 87 0.66 -12.17 -17.01
C GLY A 87 0.76 -13.24 -18.09
N THR A 88 2.00 -13.64 -18.38
CA THR A 88 2.34 -14.53 -19.52
C THR A 88 2.03 -16.01 -19.28
N ARG A 89 1.69 -16.41 -18.05
CA ARG A 89 1.31 -17.79 -17.70
C ARG A 89 -0.19 -17.84 -17.42
N GLN A 90 -0.79 -19.02 -17.53
CA GLN A 90 -2.22 -19.15 -17.23
C GLN A 90 -2.48 -18.78 -15.76
N ARG A 91 -3.38 -17.82 -15.54
CA ARG A 91 -3.87 -17.36 -14.21
C ARG A 91 -2.87 -16.59 -13.34
N ASN A 92 -1.78 -16.05 -13.88
CA ASN A 92 -0.92 -15.15 -13.13
C ASN A 92 -1.35 -13.68 -13.25
N LEU A 93 -1.04 -12.91 -12.21
CA LEU A 93 -1.30 -11.48 -12.13
C LEU A 93 0.03 -10.73 -12.04
N ASP A 94 0.34 -9.94 -13.07
CA ASP A 94 1.45 -9.00 -13.03
C ASP A 94 0.97 -7.71 -12.38
N ILE A 95 1.48 -7.39 -11.20
CA ILE A 95 1.18 -6.16 -10.47
C ILE A 95 2.37 -5.21 -10.55
N THR A 96 2.09 -3.95 -10.85
CA THR A 96 3.04 -2.84 -10.73
C THR A 96 2.60 -1.92 -9.60
N LEU A 97 3.54 -1.60 -8.70
CA LEU A 97 3.40 -0.56 -7.68
C LEU A 97 4.42 0.54 -7.99
N GLU A 98 3.93 1.68 -8.46
CA GLU A 98 4.72 2.92 -8.60
C GLU A 98 4.46 3.76 -7.35
N TYR A 99 5.50 4.16 -6.61
CA TYR A 99 5.34 4.85 -5.33
C TYR A 99 6.48 5.82 -5.03
N ARG A 100 6.20 6.83 -4.20
CA ARG A 100 7.20 7.71 -3.59
C ARG A 100 6.70 8.27 -2.26
N GLY A 101 7.64 8.59 -1.36
CA GLY A 101 7.34 9.41 -0.20
C GLY A 101 7.22 10.89 -0.60
N VAL A 102 6.33 11.63 0.04
CA VAL A 102 6.17 13.08 -0.17
C VAL A 102 6.13 13.81 1.16
N THR A 103 6.50 15.07 1.13
CA THR A 103 6.28 16.08 2.16
C THR A 103 5.49 17.24 1.55
N ASP A 104 5.09 18.22 2.35
CA ASP A 104 4.36 19.40 1.83
C ASP A 104 5.20 20.25 0.86
N GLN A 105 6.52 20.08 0.86
CA GLN A 105 7.46 20.92 0.09
C GLN A 105 8.25 20.15 -0.97
N HIS A 106 8.48 18.85 -0.76
CA HIS A 106 9.38 18.05 -1.57
C HIS A 106 8.82 16.65 -1.81
N GLU A 107 9.09 16.12 -3.01
CA GLU A 107 8.82 14.74 -3.37
C GLU A 107 10.11 13.90 -3.30
N GLY A 108 9.97 12.66 -2.85
CA GLY A 108 11.02 11.66 -2.93
C GLY A 108 11.16 11.07 -4.33
N GLU A 109 12.13 10.19 -4.47
CA GLU A 109 12.37 9.45 -5.71
C GLU A 109 11.22 8.46 -5.99
N VAL A 110 10.83 8.35 -7.27
CA VAL A 110 9.86 7.36 -7.72
C VAL A 110 10.50 5.98 -7.76
N GLU A 111 9.94 5.05 -7.00
CA GLU A 111 10.32 3.64 -7.03
C GLU A 111 9.20 2.81 -7.67
N ILE A 112 9.60 1.77 -8.42
CA ILE A 112 8.67 0.88 -9.12
C ILE A 112 8.94 -0.56 -8.68
N GLY A 113 7.98 -1.18 -8.01
CA GLY A 113 7.93 -2.61 -7.69
C GLY A 113 7.12 -3.38 -8.73
N MET A 114 7.63 -4.54 -9.16
CA MET A 114 6.93 -5.46 -10.06
C MET A 114 6.78 -6.81 -9.36
N TYR A 115 5.58 -7.35 -9.34
CA TYR A 115 5.24 -8.59 -8.65
C TYR A 115 4.48 -9.51 -9.60
N ASN A 116 4.88 -10.77 -9.67
CA ASN A 116 4.16 -11.82 -10.38
C ASN A 116 3.49 -12.71 -9.34
N LEU A 117 2.16 -12.71 -9.30
CA LEU A 117 1.33 -13.53 -8.41
C LEU A 117 0.71 -14.71 -9.15
#